data_AF-A0A1I1LIH9-F1
#
_entry.id   AF-A0A1I1LIH9-F1
#
_cell.length_a   1.000
_cell.length_b   1.000
_cell.length_c   1.000
_cell.angle_alpha   90.00
_cell.angle_beta   90.00
_cell.angle_gamma   90.00
#
_symmetry.space_group_name_H-M   'P 1'
#
loop_
_entity.id
_entity.type
_entity.pdbx_description
1 polymer ?
#
loop_
_entity_poly.entity_id
_entity_poly.type
_entity_poly.pdbx_seq_one_letter_code
_entity_poly.pdbx_strand_id
1 'polypeptide(L)'
;MLTGTMWTRLHFIFDDPDEQERYLGWIGGQEKPYWVGYCDIPDGCEYSSAEEMFTAKIFDGRSLKERWEQADICNIGGIDAETWLSYYEEDRS
;
A
#
# COMPACT_ATOMS: atom_id res chain seq x y z
N MET A 1 -12.43 -23.63 9.45
CA MET A 1 -10.99 -23.30 9.41
C MET A 1 -10.83 -22.22 8.35
N LEU A 2 -10.49 -20.99 8.73
CA LEU A 2 -10.12 -19.99 7.74
C LEU A 2 -8.71 -20.33 7.27
N THR A 3 -8.59 -21.15 6.23
CA THR A 3 -7.43 -21.11 5.35
C THR A 3 -7.59 -19.89 4.42
N GLY A 4 -7.81 -18.73 5.03
CA GLY A 4 -7.99 -17.48 4.32
C GLY A 4 -6.62 -16.85 4.23
N THR A 5 -6.05 -16.80 3.05
CA THR A 5 -4.94 -15.89 2.76
C THR A 5 -5.30 -14.54 3.37
N MET A 6 -4.42 -13.96 4.19
CA MET A 6 -4.62 -12.62 4.72
C MET A 6 -4.19 -11.64 3.63
N TRP A 7 -5.15 -10.88 3.12
CA TRP A 7 -4.93 -9.87 2.08
C TRP A 7 -5.02 -8.51 2.75
N THR A 8 -3.88 -7.87 2.93
CA THR A 8 -3.85 -6.46 3.32
C THR A 8 -3.75 -5.63 2.06
N ARG A 9 -4.54 -4.55 2.00
CA ARG A 9 -4.50 -3.56 0.92
C ARG A 9 -4.61 -2.18 1.53
N LEU A 10 -3.73 -1.29 1.10
CA LEU A 10 -3.72 0.12 1.40
C LEU A 10 -3.98 0.87 0.09
N HIS A 11 -4.98 1.74 0.10
CA HIS A 11 -5.26 2.69 -0.97
C HIS A 11 -4.70 4.06 -0.58
N PHE A 12 -3.93 4.67 -1.48
CA PHE A 12 -3.38 6.00 -1.30
C PHE A 12 -3.36 6.78 -2.60
N ILE A 13 -3.28 8.09 -2.47
CA ILE A 13 -2.98 9.02 -3.56
C ILE A 13 -1.70 9.77 -3.21
N PHE A 14 -1.08 10.39 -4.21
CA PHE A 14 -0.13 11.47 -3.95
C PHE A 14 -0.87 12.80 -4.03
N ASP A 15 -0.37 13.81 -3.32
CA ASP A 15 -0.75 15.23 -3.45
C ASP A 15 -0.28 15.80 -4.81
N ASP A 16 -0.75 15.17 -5.88
CA ASP A 16 -0.59 15.59 -7.27
C ASP A 16 -1.95 16.04 -7.83
N PRO A 17 -1.99 16.96 -8.81
CA PRO A 17 -3.25 17.49 -9.36
C PRO A 17 -4.18 16.45 -10.00
N ASP A 18 -3.66 15.28 -10.37
CA ASP A 18 -4.37 14.19 -11.01
C ASP A 18 -4.94 13.16 -10.02
N GLU A 19 -4.61 13.26 -8.71
CA GLU A 19 -5.13 12.43 -7.61
C GLU A 19 -5.18 10.93 -7.95
N GLN A 20 -4.18 10.43 -8.69
CA GLN A 20 -4.22 9.07 -9.22
C GLN A 20 -4.21 8.02 -8.09
N GLU A 21 -5.20 7.12 -8.13
CA GLU A 21 -5.34 6.02 -7.19
C GLU A 21 -4.18 5.03 -7.30
N ARG A 22 -3.63 4.64 -6.15
CA ARG A 22 -2.54 3.66 -6.04
C ARG A 22 -2.81 2.69 -4.91
N TYR A 23 -2.36 1.46 -5.09
CA TYR A 23 -2.60 0.40 -4.12
C TYR A 23 -1.29 -0.30 -3.78
N LEU A 24 -1.09 -0.59 -2.51
CA LEU A 24 -0.05 -1.51 -2.06
C LEU A 24 -0.61 -2.50 -1.07
N GLY A 25 0.07 -3.62 -0.87
CA GLY A 25 -0.44 -4.61 0.04
C GLY A 25 0.49 -5.77 0.32
N TRP A 26 -0.07 -6.74 1.04
CA TRP A 26 0.62 -7.96 1.40
C TRP A 26 -0.32 -9.17 1.31
N ILE A 27 0.17 -10.26 0.72
CA ILE A 27 -0.56 -11.52 0.54
C ILE A 27 0.31 -12.67 1.06
N GLY A 28 -0.10 -13.25 2.19
CA GLY A 28 0.65 -14.32 2.84
C GLY A 28 0.74 -15.62 2.04
N GLY A 29 1.87 -16.30 2.13
CA GLY A 29 2.10 -17.60 1.48
C GLY A 29 2.57 -17.52 0.02
N GLN A 30 2.80 -16.32 -0.50
CA GLN A 30 3.44 -16.10 -1.81
C GLN A 30 4.95 -15.98 -1.67
N GLU A 31 5.70 -16.32 -2.73
CA GLU A 31 7.15 -16.09 -2.80
C GLU A 31 7.47 -14.59 -2.74
N LYS A 32 6.64 -13.77 -3.38
CA LYS A 32 6.71 -12.31 -3.39
C LYS A 32 5.42 -11.74 -2.80
N PRO A 33 5.33 -11.64 -1.47
CA PRO A 33 4.06 -11.35 -0.82
C PRO A 33 3.69 -9.88 -0.87
N TYR A 34 4.63 -8.97 -1.13
CA TYR A 34 4.38 -7.52 -1.22
C TYR A 34 4.05 -7.14 -2.65
N TRP A 35 3.04 -6.32 -2.85
CA TRP A 35 2.59 -5.94 -4.19
C TRP A 35 2.22 -4.46 -4.26
N VAL A 36 2.35 -3.89 -5.46
CA VAL A 36 1.90 -2.54 -5.80
C VAL A 36 1.11 -2.60 -7.11
N GLY A 37 -0.04 -1.94 -7.12
CA GLY A 37 -0.89 -1.75 -8.30
C GLY A 37 -0.98 -0.28 -8.70
N TYR A 38 -1.30 -0.04 -9.97
CA TYR A 38 -1.43 1.31 -10.55
C TYR A 38 -0.16 2.17 -10.41
N CYS A 39 0.99 1.53 -10.63
CA CYS A 39 2.32 2.15 -10.69
C CYS A 39 2.81 2.25 -12.16
N ASP A 40 4.06 2.68 -12.37
CA ASP A 40 4.68 2.80 -13.70
C ASP A 40 4.75 1.47 -14.48
N ILE A 41 4.64 0.33 -13.78
CA ILE A 41 4.74 -1.00 -14.38
C ILE A 41 3.35 -1.50 -14.78
N PRO A 42 3.15 -1.88 -16.06
CA PRO A 42 1.89 -2.50 -16.49
C PRO A 42 1.55 -3.72 -15.62
N ASP A 43 0.28 -3.84 -15.23
CA ASP A 43 -0.24 -4.88 -14.33
C ASP A 43 0.31 -4.87 -12.90
N GLY A 44 1.15 -3.88 -12.54
CA GLY A 44 1.74 -3.76 -11.21
C GLY A 44 3.02 -4.58 -11.03
N CYS A 45 3.45 -4.73 -9.79
CA CYS A 45 4.69 -5.40 -9.46
C CYS A 45 4.65 -6.05 -8.07
N GLU A 46 5.44 -7.12 -7.91
CA GLU A 46 5.54 -7.91 -6.69
C GLU A 46 6.98 -7.98 -6.19
N TYR A 47 7.15 -8.01 -4.86
CA TYR A 47 8.41 -7.92 -4.16
C TYR A 47 8.53 -8.95 -3.04
N SER A 48 9.77 -9.37 -2.78
CA SER A 48 10.09 -10.31 -1.72
C SER A 48 10.06 -9.68 -0.33
N SER A 49 10.26 -8.36 -0.25
CA SER A 49 10.30 -7.60 1.00
C SER A 49 9.61 -6.24 0.90
N ALA A 50 9.17 -5.71 2.04
CA ALA A 50 8.63 -4.35 2.13
C ALA A 50 9.66 -3.29 1.74
N GLU A 51 10.94 -3.50 2.07
CA GLU A 51 12.01 -2.55 1.74
C GLU A 51 12.23 -2.45 0.22
N GLU A 52 12.24 -3.59 -0.46
CA GLU A 52 12.33 -3.64 -1.92
C GLU A 52 11.16 -2.90 -2.57
N MET A 53 9.93 -3.15 -2.10
CA MET A 53 8.73 -2.43 -2.53
C MET A 53 8.82 -0.91 -2.27
N PHE A 54 9.24 -0.53 -1.07
CA PHE A 54 9.24 0.87 -0.62
C PHE A 54 10.30 1.72 -1.34
N THR A 55 11.38 1.09 -1.81
CA THR A 55 12.51 1.75 -2.48
C THR A 55 12.51 1.59 -3.99
N ALA A 56 11.63 0.76 -4.55
CA ALA A 56 11.50 0.60 -5.99
C ALA A 56 11.03 1.90 -6.65
N LYS A 57 11.65 2.26 -7.78
CA LYS A 57 11.36 3.48 -8.54
C LYS A 57 10.23 3.26 -9.55
N ILE A 58 9.01 3.19 -9.03
CA ILE A 58 7.80 2.79 -9.76
C ILE A 58 6.72 3.88 -9.76
N PHE A 59 7.05 5.11 -9.36
CA PHE A 59 6.14 6.26 -9.41
C PHE A 59 6.84 7.44 -10.10
N ASP A 60 6.66 7.55 -11.41
CA ASP A 60 7.35 8.48 -12.30
C ASP A 60 8.89 8.43 -12.13
N GLY A 61 9.42 7.22 -12.02
CA GLY A 61 10.85 6.98 -11.80
C GLY A 61 11.35 7.34 -10.38
N ARG A 62 10.45 7.63 -9.45
CA ARG A 62 10.73 7.81 -8.01
C ARG A 62 10.13 6.69 -7.19
N SER A 63 10.67 6.51 -5.99
CA SER A 63 10.20 5.52 -5.02
C SER A 63 9.14 6.06 -4.07
N LEU A 64 8.37 5.16 -3.45
CA LEU A 64 7.44 5.53 -2.38
C LEU A 64 8.19 6.20 -1.23
N LYS A 65 9.40 5.73 -0.88
CA LYS A 65 10.28 6.36 0.10
C LYS A 65 10.58 7.83 -0.21
N GLU A 66 10.84 8.17 -1.47
CA GLU A 66 11.14 9.55 -1.88
C GLU A 66 9.90 10.45 -1.94
N ARG A 67 8.70 9.85 -1.99
CA ARG A 67 7.41 10.54 -2.13
C ARG A 67 6.52 10.37 -0.90
N TRP A 68 7.02 9.77 0.18
CA TRP A 68 6.19 9.37 1.32
C TRP A 68 5.46 10.55 1.98
N GLU A 69 6.15 11.69 2.09
CA GLU A 69 5.57 12.93 2.62
C GLU A 69 4.45 13.52 1.75
N GLN A 70 4.28 13.02 0.52
CA GLN A 70 3.22 13.42 -0.41
C GLN A 70 2.07 12.41 -0.44
N ALA A 71 2.19 11.28 0.27
CA ALA A 71 1.25 10.18 0.19
C ALA A 71 0.11 10.37 1.20
N ASP A 72 -1.12 10.48 0.70
CA ASP A 72 -2.33 10.51 1.52
C ASP A 72 -2.99 9.14 1.51
N ILE A 73 -3.04 8.51 2.69
CA ILE A 73 -3.67 7.20 2.87
C ILE A 73 -5.19 7.39 2.91
N CYS A 74 -5.90 6.83 1.95
CA CYS A 74 -7.35 6.97 1.86
C CYS A 74 -8.09 5.88 2.67
N ASN A 75 -7.67 4.62 2.53
CA ASN A 75 -8.25 3.51 3.29
C ASN A 75 -7.27 2.33 3.44
N ILE A 76 -7.48 1.54 4.49
CA ILE A 76 -6.75 0.32 4.79
C ILE A 76 -7.77 -0.81 4.93
N GLY A 77 -7.67 -1.83 4.07
CA GLY A 77 -8.59 -2.97 4.07
C GLY A 77 -10.04 -2.60 3.72
N GLY A 78 -10.27 -1.46 3.07
CA GLY A 78 -11.62 -0.94 2.79
C GLY A 78 -12.24 -0.12 3.93
N ILE A 79 -11.48 0.13 5.01
CA ILE A 79 -11.86 1.02 6.10
C ILE A 79 -11.13 2.34 5.89
N ASP A 80 -11.84 3.47 5.88
CA ASP A 80 -11.22 4.80 5.75
C ASP A 80 -10.15 5.02 6.83
N ALA A 81 -9.14 5.83 6.50
CA ALA A 81 -7.96 5.97 7.35
C ALA A 81 -8.29 6.48 8.76
N GLU A 82 -9.25 7.40 8.90
CA GLU A 82 -9.68 7.94 10.20
C GLU A 82 -10.32 6.85 11.08
N THR A 83 -11.26 6.08 10.52
CA THR A 83 -11.89 4.95 11.24
C THR A 83 -10.88 3.85 11.56
N TRP A 84 -9.91 3.61 10.67
CA TRP A 84 -8.85 2.63 10.96
C TRP A 84 -7.98 3.08 12.14
N LEU A 85 -7.64 4.38 12.19
CA LEU A 85 -6.87 4.96 13.29
C LEU A 85 -7.60 4.90 14.62
N SER A 86 -8.93 5.10 14.66
CA SER A 86 -9.69 5.02 15.91
C SER A 86 -9.61 3.64 16.55
N TYR A 87 -9.64 2.56 15.77
CA TYR A 87 -9.47 1.20 16.30
C TYR A 87 -8.08 0.97 16.88
N TYR A 88 -7.05 1.56 16.26
CA TYR A 88 -5.69 1.47 16.77
C TYR A 88 -5.52 2.22 18.09
N GLU A 89 -6.15 3.39 18.25
CA GLU A 89 -6.08 4.17 19.49
C GLU A 89 -6.82 3.49 20.65
N GLU A 90 -7.98 2.87 20.39
CA GLU A 90 -8.73 2.11 21.39
C GLU A 90 -7.93 0.91 21.94
N ASP A 91 -7.21 0.17 21.08
CA ASP A 91 -6.37 -0.98 21.50
C ASP A 91 -5.17 -0.56 22.37
N ARG A 92 -4.76 0.72 22.33
CA ARG A 92 -3.68 1.26 23.17
C ARG A 92 -4.16 1.85 24.50
N SER A 93 -5.48 1.92 24.73
CA SER A 93 -6.10 2.46 25.95
C SER A 93 -6.36 1.38 27.01
#